data_AF-A0A964C7E8-F1
#
_entry.id   AF-A0A964C7E8-F1
#
_cell.length_a   1.000
_cell.length_b   1.000
_cell.length_c   1.000
_cell.angle_alpha   90.00
_cell.angle_beta   90.00
_cell.angle_gamma   90.00
#
_symmetry.space_group_name_H-M   'P 1'
#
loop_
_entity.id
_entity.type
_entity.pdbx_description
1 polymer ?
#
loop_
_entity_poly.entity_id
_entity_poly.type
_entity_poly.pdbx_seq_one_letter_code
_entity_poly.pdbx_strand_id
1 'polypeptide(L)'
;MSDVSKYSSWTSSYTKSYFKGGYSWSETISGYDSESVNKRNVYTSNGSSWSWTRSGTVWDDGRNDWSESWSKSSWKDGKYLPSESESKRGGFDPKKTGQTNDLPKFGDVPRLNKPQKNGPVDLTKPPKKQQPQPSKELFELPIAYNPNIADKFAGNPFGATPPQSGWPPKDIGSYWLSYTGTLNTTPEKRRQIFRDIINNPSIKKVYMNVLSTQGTTFRYGDGLGNMIPGLSGQDVFAEFKDELDKYNKANPNKPRNIDVIGWFEGTGLAAPSSPMYKAAKKARYSGVPDKNAVLSYKGDGGFSYVDLLHPSVWGELQNIATDFINKYGSFVKGIIFDDRLGIPKAAEAEVATLHRSTITADKDSNDKSWIQRALTKNLTNLKKALSSTKFSISANLLRYALNDQNQDVLNWLKSGIINGQYNLQLYKNGDQYNDFVKNYQEHMAELVDKVTLDRLSISIGYIANGVNLSRDQIRQQVGYLTNTSKQPPNTKPLSPSQILGFDYRTIANIPKS
;
A
#
# COMPACT_ATOMS: atom_id res chain seq x y z
N MET A 1 -7.70 15.29 -46.33
CA MET A 1 -8.89 14.66 -45.73
C MET A 1 -9.19 15.33 -44.39
N SER A 2 -10.25 14.93 -43.69
CA SER A 2 -10.54 15.38 -42.32
C SER A 2 -10.77 14.15 -41.45
N ASP A 3 -9.93 13.98 -40.44
CA ASP A 3 -9.98 12.80 -39.57
C ASP A 3 -10.81 13.14 -38.34
N VAL A 4 -11.82 12.31 -38.08
CA VAL A 4 -12.74 12.46 -36.95
C VAL A 4 -12.53 11.27 -36.02
N SER A 5 -12.10 11.53 -34.80
CA SER A 5 -12.02 10.53 -33.73
C SER A 5 -13.13 10.78 -32.72
N LYS A 6 -13.87 9.72 -32.37
CA LYS A 6 -14.91 9.73 -31.34
C LYS A 6 -14.58 8.68 -30.29
N TYR A 7 -14.64 9.08 -29.03
CA TYR A 7 -14.42 8.22 -27.88
C TYR A 7 -15.57 8.42 -26.89
N SER A 8 -16.12 7.31 -26.41
CA SER A 8 -17.12 7.29 -25.35
C SER A 8 -16.74 6.17 -24.38
N SER A 9 -16.83 6.44 -23.09
CA SER A 9 -16.64 5.45 -22.03
C SER A 9 -17.49 5.79 -20.82
N TRP A 10 -17.84 4.77 -20.04
CA TRP A 10 -18.58 4.93 -18.80
C TRP A 10 -18.21 3.83 -17.80
N THR A 11 -18.56 4.07 -16.54
CA THR A 11 -18.39 3.12 -15.42
C THR A 11 -19.59 3.23 -14.50
N SER A 12 -19.99 2.13 -13.88
CA SER A 12 -20.98 2.10 -12.80
C SER A 12 -20.38 1.47 -11.55
N SER A 13 -20.93 1.82 -10.39
CA SER A 13 -20.58 1.25 -9.09
C SER A 13 -21.81 1.27 -8.18
N TYR A 14 -21.97 0.22 -7.38
CA TYR A 14 -23.03 0.10 -6.38
C TYR A 14 -22.45 -0.43 -5.08
N THR A 15 -22.88 0.14 -3.96
CA THR A 15 -22.45 -0.23 -2.62
C THR A 15 -23.67 -0.29 -1.69
N LYS A 16 -23.65 -1.26 -0.76
CA LYS A 16 -24.66 -1.41 0.30
C LYS A 16 -23.94 -1.79 1.59
N SER A 17 -24.32 -1.21 2.72
CA SER A 17 -23.71 -1.46 4.02
C SER A 17 -24.77 -1.54 5.11
N TYR A 18 -24.74 -2.61 5.91
CA TYR A 18 -25.71 -2.83 6.98
C TYR A 18 -25.19 -2.31 8.32
N PHE A 19 -26.08 -1.82 9.16
CA PHE A 19 -25.80 -1.40 10.54
C PHE A 19 -26.92 -1.86 11.47
N LYS A 20 -26.71 -1.78 12.79
CA LYS A 20 -27.76 -2.11 13.77
C LYS A 20 -28.88 -1.07 13.66
N GLY A 21 -30.04 -1.45 13.13
CA GLY A 21 -31.16 -0.55 12.88
C GLY A 21 -31.35 -0.13 11.43
N GLY A 22 -30.65 -0.71 10.44
CA GLY A 22 -30.88 -0.41 9.02
C GLY A 22 -29.74 -0.75 8.03
N TYR A 23 -29.78 -0.13 6.86
CA TYR A 23 -28.72 -0.14 5.87
C TYR A 23 -28.57 1.20 5.14
N SER A 24 -27.37 1.50 4.66
CA SER A 24 -27.10 2.56 3.70
C SER A 24 -26.73 1.98 2.33
N TRP A 25 -26.91 2.76 1.29
CA TRP A 25 -26.60 2.38 -0.08
C TRP A 25 -26.15 3.59 -0.91
N SER A 26 -25.33 3.35 -1.93
CA SER A 26 -24.91 4.38 -2.89
C SER A 26 -24.63 3.74 -4.25
N GLU A 27 -25.09 4.41 -5.31
CA GLU A 27 -24.92 4.04 -6.70
C GLU A 27 -24.36 5.24 -7.47
N THR A 28 -23.29 5.04 -8.22
CA THR A 28 -22.67 6.08 -9.06
C THR A 28 -22.43 5.54 -10.46
N ILE A 29 -22.97 6.24 -11.46
CA ILE A 29 -22.70 6.02 -12.89
C ILE A 29 -22.00 7.27 -13.40
N SER A 30 -20.87 7.11 -14.09
CA SER A 30 -20.13 8.23 -14.67
C SER A 30 -19.66 7.90 -16.08
N GLY A 31 -19.67 8.88 -16.97
CA GLY A 31 -19.23 8.73 -18.34
C GLY A 31 -18.42 9.92 -18.86
N TYR A 32 -17.78 9.68 -19.99
CA TYR A 32 -16.90 10.62 -20.68
C TYR A 32 -17.08 10.40 -22.18
N ASP A 33 -17.45 11.47 -22.87
CA ASP A 33 -17.57 11.54 -24.32
C ASP A 33 -16.59 12.58 -24.85
N SER A 34 -15.88 12.30 -25.94
CA SER A 34 -15.04 13.28 -26.63
C SER A 34 -15.00 13.04 -28.14
N GLU A 35 -15.00 14.13 -28.89
CA GLU A 35 -14.83 14.17 -30.35
C GLU A 35 -13.68 15.11 -30.69
N SER A 36 -12.71 14.64 -31.47
CA SER A 36 -11.66 15.48 -32.02
C SER A 36 -11.64 15.42 -33.54
N VAL A 37 -11.56 16.58 -34.19
CA VAL A 37 -11.48 16.69 -35.65
C VAL A 37 -10.18 17.38 -36.03
N ASN A 38 -9.40 16.73 -36.91
CA ASN A 38 -8.27 17.35 -37.59
C ASN A 38 -8.66 17.68 -39.03
N LYS A 39 -8.61 18.95 -39.41
CA LYS A 39 -8.87 19.40 -40.78
C LYS A 39 -7.87 20.48 -41.17
N ARG A 40 -7.00 20.17 -42.14
CA ARG A 40 -5.96 21.08 -42.66
C ARG A 40 -5.10 21.71 -41.53
N ASN A 41 -4.57 20.88 -40.64
CA ASN A 41 -3.74 21.26 -39.49
C ASN A 41 -4.46 22.10 -38.41
N VAL A 42 -5.78 22.27 -38.50
CA VAL A 42 -6.61 22.79 -37.41
C VAL A 42 -7.16 21.62 -36.61
N TYR A 43 -6.77 21.55 -35.33
CA TYR A 43 -7.27 20.57 -34.36
C TYR A 43 -8.37 21.19 -33.51
N THR A 44 -9.56 20.60 -33.55
CA THR A 44 -10.68 20.95 -32.66
C THR A 44 -10.96 19.77 -31.74
N SER A 45 -11.33 20.04 -30.48
CA SER A 45 -11.60 18.99 -29.49
C SER A 45 -12.75 19.37 -28.57
N ASN A 46 -13.83 18.62 -28.68
CA ASN A 46 -15.03 18.75 -27.86
C ASN A 46 -15.13 17.55 -26.93
N GLY A 47 -15.81 17.73 -25.81
CA GLY A 47 -16.27 16.60 -25.03
C GLY A 47 -17.04 17.00 -23.79
N SER A 48 -17.51 15.99 -23.08
CA SER A 48 -18.12 16.16 -21.77
C SER A 48 -17.89 14.95 -20.88
N SER A 49 -17.55 15.20 -19.63
CA SER A 49 -17.68 14.24 -18.54
C SER A 49 -19.00 14.47 -17.84
N TRP A 50 -19.63 13.40 -17.38
CA TRP A 50 -20.86 13.44 -16.60
C TRP A 50 -20.81 12.41 -15.49
N SER A 51 -21.49 12.70 -14.39
CA SER A 51 -21.62 11.79 -13.26
C SER A 51 -23.02 11.92 -12.69
N TRP A 52 -23.64 10.78 -12.41
CA TRP A 52 -24.89 10.66 -11.69
C TRP A 52 -24.65 9.79 -10.46
N THR A 53 -25.06 10.27 -9.29
CA THR A 53 -24.93 9.57 -8.02
C THR A 53 -26.23 9.67 -7.25
N ARG A 54 -26.76 8.52 -6.83
CA ARG A 54 -27.84 8.42 -5.84
C ARG A 54 -27.40 7.62 -4.62
N SER A 55 -27.86 8.02 -3.45
CA SER A 55 -27.51 7.38 -2.18
C SER A 55 -28.64 7.56 -1.17
N GLY A 56 -28.67 6.72 -0.14
CA GLY A 56 -29.65 6.87 0.94
C GLY A 56 -29.45 5.91 2.10
N THR A 57 -30.23 6.13 3.15
CA THR A 57 -30.31 5.31 4.34
C THR A 57 -31.74 4.77 4.48
N VAL A 58 -31.86 3.51 4.88
CA VAL A 58 -33.15 2.88 5.22
C VAL A 58 -33.01 2.28 6.61
N TRP A 59 -33.93 2.61 7.50
CA TRP A 59 -33.95 2.09 8.87
C TRP A 59 -34.90 0.90 9.00
N ASP A 60 -34.66 0.02 9.97
CA ASP A 60 -35.49 -1.16 10.24
C ASP A 60 -36.93 -0.80 10.66
N ASP A 61 -37.14 0.43 11.13
CA ASP A 61 -38.48 0.99 11.44
C ASP A 61 -39.21 1.57 10.21
N GLY A 62 -38.66 1.38 9.01
CA GLY A 62 -39.24 1.79 7.73
C GLY A 62 -38.94 3.24 7.32
N ARG A 63 -38.29 4.04 8.17
CA ARG A 63 -37.80 5.37 7.77
C ARG A 63 -36.80 5.25 6.62
N ASN A 64 -36.72 6.27 5.77
CA ASN A 64 -35.59 6.44 4.87
C ASN A 64 -35.26 7.90 4.57
N ASP A 65 -34.02 8.13 4.16
CA ASP A 65 -33.57 9.33 3.47
C ASP A 65 -32.86 8.95 2.17
N TRP A 66 -32.88 9.85 1.20
CA TRP A 66 -32.12 9.68 -0.03
C TRP A 66 -31.76 11.01 -0.68
N SER A 67 -30.70 10.97 -1.48
CA SER A 67 -30.28 12.04 -2.36
C SER A 67 -29.95 11.49 -3.73
N GLU A 68 -30.22 12.29 -4.75
CA GLU A 68 -29.88 12.05 -6.14
C GLU A 68 -29.21 13.30 -6.68
N SER A 69 -28.15 13.13 -7.45
CA SER A 69 -27.35 14.22 -7.98
C SER A 69 -26.84 13.87 -9.36
N TRP A 70 -26.80 14.87 -10.23
CA TRP A 70 -26.16 14.78 -11.53
C TRP A 70 -25.26 16.00 -11.74
N SER A 71 -24.17 15.78 -12.46
CA SER A 71 -23.28 16.83 -12.92
C SER A 71 -22.77 16.52 -14.32
N LYS A 72 -22.52 17.56 -15.11
CA LYS A 72 -21.86 17.48 -16.41
C LYS A 72 -20.91 18.65 -16.58
N SER A 73 -19.67 18.36 -16.92
CA SER A 73 -18.67 19.33 -17.33
C SER A 73 -18.39 19.13 -18.81
N SER A 74 -18.50 20.18 -19.61
CA SER A 74 -18.22 20.12 -21.05
C SER A 74 -17.04 21.02 -21.39
N TRP A 75 -16.32 20.70 -22.46
CA TRP A 75 -15.30 21.59 -23.02
C TRP A 75 -15.39 21.61 -24.54
N LYS A 76 -14.91 22.72 -25.11
CA LYS A 76 -14.80 22.95 -26.54
C LYS A 76 -13.47 23.66 -26.82
N ASP A 77 -12.67 23.06 -27.70
CA ASP A 77 -11.39 23.58 -28.17
C ASP A 77 -10.46 23.99 -27.02
N GLY A 78 -10.34 23.09 -26.04
CA GLY A 78 -9.55 23.28 -24.82
C GLY A 78 -10.15 24.21 -23.77
N LYS A 79 -11.31 24.84 -24.02
CA LYS A 79 -11.99 25.75 -23.08
C LYS A 79 -13.16 25.05 -22.41
N TYR A 80 -13.21 25.09 -21.09
CA TYR A 80 -14.37 24.60 -20.33
C TYR A 80 -15.59 25.49 -20.56
N LEU A 81 -16.73 24.84 -20.77
CA LEU A 81 -18.06 25.47 -20.75
C LEU A 81 -18.61 25.45 -19.32
N PRO A 82 -19.60 26.30 -18.98
CA PRO A 82 -20.25 26.25 -17.67
C PRO A 82 -20.72 24.84 -17.32
N SER A 83 -20.41 24.39 -16.11
CA SER A 83 -20.86 23.08 -15.63
C SER A 83 -22.36 23.11 -15.34
N GLU A 84 -23.01 22.01 -15.69
CA GLU A 84 -24.40 21.77 -15.32
C GLU A 84 -24.43 20.86 -14.09
N SER A 85 -25.32 21.13 -13.14
CA SER A 85 -25.64 20.18 -12.07
C SER A 85 -27.09 20.32 -11.63
N GLU A 86 -27.65 19.22 -11.14
CA GLU A 86 -28.99 19.16 -10.55
C GLU A 86 -28.91 18.21 -9.35
N SER A 87 -29.64 18.51 -8.27
CA SER A 87 -29.75 17.59 -7.14
C SER A 87 -31.15 17.59 -6.55
N LYS A 88 -31.57 16.43 -6.09
CA LYS A 88 -32.88 16.17 -5.48
C LYS A 88 -32.66 15.37 -4.21
N ARG A 89 -33.54 15.56 -3.23
CA ARG A 89 -33.54 14.80 -1.98
C ARG A 89 -34.96 14.40 -1.66
N GLY A 90 -35.09 13.28 -0.97
CA GLY A 90 -36.35 12.81 -0.42
C GLY A 90 -36.12 12.02 0.85
N GLY A 91 -37.21 11.58 1.43
CA GLY A 91 -37.22 10.78 2.64
C GLY A 91 -38.64 10.54 3.10
N PHE A 92 -38.78 9.55 3.96
CA PHE A 92 -40.07 9.06 4.43
C PHE A 92 -39.98 8.71 5.91
N ASP A 93 -40.96 9.16 6.68
CA ASP A 93 -41.13 8.81 8.08
C ASP A 93 -42.51 8.18 8.30
N PRO A 94 -42.62 6.87 8.59
CA PRO A 94 -43.90 6.20 8.76
C PRO A 94 -44.68 6.71 10.00
N LYS A 95 -44.07 7.53 10.86
CA LYS A 95 -44.76 8.20 11.97
C LYS A 95 -45.45 9.51 11.55
N LYS A 96 -45.27 9.98 10.30
CA LYS A 96 -45.89 11.20 9.78
C LYS A 96 -47.06 10.88 8.85
N THR A 97 -48.27 11.20 9.30
CA THR A 97 -49.49 11.09 8.50
C THR A 97 -49.41 11.89 7.20
N GLY A 98 -49.75 11.25 6.08
CA GLY A 98 -49.80 11.89 4.75
C GLY A 98 -48.52 11.82 3.92
N GLN A 99 -47.42 11.22 4.42
CA GLN A 99 -46.25 10.93 3.59
C GLN A 99 -46.40 9.61 2.82
N THR A 100 -45.97 9.60 1.55
CA THR A 100 -45.76 8.38 0.75
C THR A 100 -44.27 8.02 0.73
N ASN A 101 -43.96 6.72 0.70
CA ASN A 101 -42.58 6.25 0.62
C ASN A 101 -42.05 6.40 -0.81
N ASP A 102 -41.25 7.44 -1.04
CA ASP A 102 -40.67 7.76 -2.35
C ASP A 102 -39.20 7.27 -2.48
N LEU A 103 -38.83 6.13 -1.91
CA LEU A 103 -37.46 5.59 -2.05
C LEU A 103 -37.16 5.18 -3.51
N PRO A 104 -36.01 5.59 -4.12
CA PRO A 104 -35.56 5.09 -5.41
C PRO A 104 -35.16 3.62 -5.36
N LYS A 105 -35.58 2.83 -6.36
CA LYS A 105 -35.14 1.44 -6.53
C LYS A 105 -33.90 1.37 -7.43
N PHE A 106 -33.10 0.34 -7.24
CA PHE A 106 -32.00 0.03 -8.15
C PHE A 106 -32.54 -0.18 -9.57
N GLY A 107 -31.88 0.41 -10.58
CA GLY A 107 -32.36 0.47 -11.96
C GLY A 107 -33.45 1.51 -12.27
N ASP A 108 -34.05 2.20 -11.28
CA ASP A 108 -35.02 3.28 -11.58
C ASP A 108 -34.37 4.40 -12.39
N VAL A 109 -35.12 4.93 -13.37
CA VAL A 109 -34.74 6.10 -14.19
C VAL A 109 -34.51 7.32 -13.28
N PRO A 110 -33.47 8.15 -13.54
CA PRO A 110 -33.22 9.37 -12.77
C PRO A 110 -34.43 10.27 -12.62
N ARG A 111 -34.67 10.82 -11.40
CA ARG A 111 -35.83 11.67 -11.09
C ARG A 111 -35.55 13.17 -11.20
N LEU A 112 -34.50 13.50 -11.96
CA LEU A 112 -34.00 14.84 -12.28
C LEU A 112 -34.57 15.32 -13.61
N ASN A 113 -34.81 16.62 -13.76
CA ASN A 113 -35.51 17.18 -14.93
C ASN A 113 -34.66 17.19 -16.21
N LYS A 114 -33.34 16.96 -16.10
CA LYS A 114 -32.39 16.84 -17.22
C LYS A 114 -31.92 15.38 -17.43
N PRO A 115 -32.70 14.50 -18.07
CA PRO A 115 -32.17 13.21 -18.53
C PRO A 115 -31.15 13.42 -19.67
N GLN A 116 -30.18 12.51 -19.78
CA GLN A 116 -29.32 12.44 -20.97
C GLN A 116 -30.18 12.16 -22.21
N LYS A 117 -29.96 12.90 -23.30
CA LYS A 117 -30.64 12.68 -24.60
C LYS A 117 -30.09 11.50 -25.42
N ASN A 118 -29.18 10.72 -24.84
CA ASN A 118 -28.64 9.48 -25.42
C ASN A 118 -29.19 8.32 -24.58
N GLY A 119 -29.77 7.32 -25.24
CA GLY A 119 -30.63 6.28 -24.63
C GLY A 119 -29.95 5.33 -23.64
N PRO A 120 -30.71 4.35 -23.09
CA PRO A 120 -30.25 3.49 -22.00
C PRO A 120 -28.94 2.76 -22.35
N VAL A 121 -27.94 2.98 -21.50
CA VAL A 121 -26.62 2.37 -21.63
C VAL A 121 -26.70 0.89 -21.27
N ASP A 122 -26.48 0.02 -22.25
CA ASP A 122 -26.40 -1.43 -22.04
C ASP A 122 -25.14 -1.76 -21.22
N LEU A 123 -25.36 -2.20 -19.98
CA LEU A 123 -24.31 -2.44 -18.99
C LEU A 123 -23.49 -3.72 -19.25
N THR A 124 -23.77 -4.49 -20.32
CA THR A 124 -23.29 -5.87 -20.48
C THR A 124 -21.97 -6.07 -21.24
N LYS A 125 -21.31 -5.02 -21.77
CA LYS A 125 -20.10 -5.16 -22.63
C LYS A 125 -18.91 -4.24 -22.28
N PRO A 126 -17.70 -4.79 -22.08
CA PRO A 126 -16.48 -4.00 -21.80
C PRO A 126 -15.75 -3.51 -23.08
N PRO A 127 -15.13 -2.31 -23.08
CA PRO A 127 -14.36 -1.80 -24.23
C PRO A 127 -12.91 -2.34 -24.32
N LYS A 128 -12.33 -2.32 -25.54
CA LYS A 128 -10.96 -2.80 -25.86
C LYS A 128 -9.85 -1.76 -25.57
N LYS A 129 -8.59 -2.24 -25.46
CA LYS A 129 -7.38 -1.48 -25.05
C LYS A 129 -6.35 -1.29 -26.17
N GLN A 130 -5.56 -0.20 -26.10
CA GLN A 130 -4.18 0.03 -26.61
C GLN A 130 -3.74 1.46 -26.18
N GLN A 131 -2.49 1.95 -26.29
CA GLN A 131 -1.16 1.48 -25.86
C GLN A 131 -0.20 2.72 -25.89
N PRO A 132 0.70 2.99 -24.90
CA PRO A 132 1.47 4.26 -24.87
C PRO A 132 3.00 4.15 -25.05
N GLN A 133 3.65 5.26 -25.45
CA GLN A 133 5.12 5.46 -25.56
C GLN A 133 5.63 6.72 -24.78
N PRO A 134 6.96 6.91 -24.57
CA PRO A 134 7.50 7.69 -23.43
C PRO A 134 8.61 8.76 -23.70
N SER A 135 8.92 9.57 -22.67
CA SER A 135 10.18 10.31 -22.40
C SER A 135 10.25 10.63 -20.87
N LYS A 136 11.34 10.34 -20.11
CA LYS A 136 12.59 11.12 -19.85
C LYS A 136 12.32 12.53 -19.25
N GLU A 137 12.98 13.03 -18.18
CA GLU A 137 14.10 12.61 -17.27
C GLU A 137 14.20 13.62 -16.07
N LEU A 138 15.13 13.58 -15.06
CA LEU A 138 15.56 12.56 -14.06
C LEU A 138 16.66 13.21 -13.13
N PHE A 139 16.49 13.34 -11.79
CA PHE A 139 17.58 13.59 -10.79
C PHE A 139 17.24 13.13 -9.33
N GLU A 140 18.20 13.23 -8.39
CA GLU A 140 18.58 12.20 -7.38
C GLU A 140 17.92 12.17 -5.97
N LEU A 141 18.09 11.02 -5.28
CA LEU A 141 17.37 10.54 -4.07
C LEU A 141 18.22 9.63 -3.17
N PRO A 142 17.85 9.41 -1.88
CA PRO A 142 18.66 8.63 -0.94
C PRO A 142 18.49 7.09 -1.06
N ILE A 143 19.62 6.42 -1.30
CA ILE A 143 19.82 4.96 -1.33
C ILE A 143 19.14 4.23 -2.51
N ALA A 144 19.72 4.48 -3.68
CA ALA A 144 19.47 3.72 -4.89
C ALA A 144 19.53 2.19 -4.70
N TYR A 145 18.49 1.51 -5.22
CA TYR A 145 18.70 0.23 -5.90
C TYR A 145 19.77 0.44 -6.97
N ASN A 146 20.90 -0.26 -6.88
CA ASN A 146 22.00 -0.10 -7.83
C ASN A 146 21.70 -0.89 -9.13
N PRO A 147 21.35 -0.23 -10.26
CA PRO A 147 21.03 -0.93 -11.50
C PRO A 147 22.25 -1.67 -12.09
N ASN A 148 23.48 -1.22 -11.78
CA ASN A 148 24.71 -1.89 -12.20
C ASN A 148 24.94 -3.26 -11.52
N ILE A 149 24.07 -3.66 -10.58
CA ILE A 149 24.01 -5.04 -10.06
C ILE A 149 23.06 -5.89 -10.91
N ALA A 150 21.97 -5.33 -11.46
CA ALA A 150 21.05 -6.04 -12.33
C ALA A 150 21.71 -6.43 -13.66
N ASP A 151 22.38 -5.47 -14.31
CA ASP A 151 22.95 -5.65 -15.65
C ASP A 151 24.27 -6.45 -15.65
N LYS A 152 24.84 -6.74 -14.46
CA LYS A 152 25.99 -7.66 -14.32
C LYS A 152 25.59 -9.14 -14.31
N PHE A 153 24.31 -9.49 -14.37
CA PHE A 153 23.83 -10.87 -14.52
C PHE A 153 23.52 -11.25 -15.98
N ALA A 154 24.44 -10.90 -16.89
CA ALA A 154 24.45 -11.44 -18.25
C ALA A 154 24.94 -12.90 -18.25
N GLY A 155 24.04 -13.84 -17.91
CA GLY A 155 24.33 -15.28 -17.92
C GLY A 155 23.48 -16.06 -16.93
N ASN A 156 23.41 -17.38 -17.09
CA ASN A 156 22.70 -18.30 -16.20
C ASN A 156 23.70 -19.11 -15.35
N PRO A 157 23.88 -18.82 -14.05
CA PRO A 157 24.70 -19.61 -13.14
C PRO A 157 23.88 -20.28 -12.02
N PHE A 158 22.53 -20.27 -12.11
CA PHE A 158 21.64 -20.52 -10.97
C PHE A 158 21.36 -22.00 -10.68
N GLY A 159 22.41 -22.80 -10.59
CA GLY A 159 22.41 -23.92 -9.63
C GLY A 159 22.45 -23.32 -8.24
N ALA A 160 21.32 -23.32 -7.53
CA ALA A 160 21.25 -22.75 -6.19
C ALA A 160 22.14 -23.56 -5.24
N THR A 161 23.32 -23.04 -4.90
CA THR A 161 24.11 -23.58 -3.80
C THR A 161 23.36 -23.24 -2.50
N PRO A 162 22.96 -24.23 -1.68
CA PRO A 162 22.30 -23.93 -0.41
C PRO A 162 23.21 -23.06 0.46
N PRO A 163 22.65 -22.21 1.35
CA PRO A 163 23.46 -21.58 2.38
C PRO A 163 24.20 -22.67 3.17
N GLN A 164 25.49 -22.44 3.39
CA GLN A 164 26.42 -23.38 4.02
C GLN A 164 25.90 -23.79 5.42
N SER A 165 26.18 -25.02 5.87
CA SER A 165 25.69 -25.47 7.17
C SER A 165 26.07 -24.51 8.30
N GLY A 166 25.09 -24.16 9.15
CA GLY A 166 25.24 -23.15 10.19
C GLY A 166 25.06 -21.69 9.74
N TRP A 167 24.69 -21.42 8.47
CA TRP A 167 24.21 -20.11 8.02
C TRP A 167 22.78 -20.18 7.46
N PRO A 168 21.95 -19.14 7.66
CA PRO A 168 22.20 -17.96 8.50
C PRO A 168 22.40 -18.29 9.98
N PRO A 169 22.96 -17.36 10.78
CA PRO A 169 23.22 -17.59 12.20
C PRO A 169 21.95 -18.04 12.92
N LYS A 170 22.08 -19.02 13.82
CA LYS A 170 20.95 -19.52 14.65
C LYS A 170 20.20 -18.41 15.39
N ASP A 171 20.90 -17.29 15.64
CA ASP A 171 20.43 -16.14 16.38
C ASP A 171 19.71 -15.10 15.49
N ILE A 172 19.59 -15.32 14.18
CA ILE A 172 18.66 -14.62 13.28
C ILE A 172 17.52 -15.59 12.93
N GLY A 173 16.36 -15.40 13.57
CA GLY A 173 15.19 -16.25 13.42
C GLY A 173 14.08 -15.70 12.52
N SER A 174 14.28 -14.51 11.91
CA SER A 174 13.27 -13.84 11.10
C SER A 174 13.87 -13.24 9.82
N TYR A 175 13.09 -13.19 8.72
CA TYR A 175 13.57 -12.68 7.43
C TYR A 175 12.55 -11.87 6.67
N TRP A 176 13.04 -10.85 5.98
CA TRP A 176 12.32 -10.17 4.91
C TRP A 176 12.44 -10.98 3.62
N LEU A 177 11.29 -11.31 3.02
CA LEU A 177 11.19 -11.94 1.72
C LEU A 177 10.65 -10.88 0.75
N SER A 178 11.56 -10.07 0.19
CA SER A 178 11.19 -8.96 -0.68
C SER A 178 10.89 -9.44 -2.10
N TYR A 179 10.06 -8.70 -2.83
CA TYR A 179 9.91 -8.89 -4.26
C TYR A 179 11.23 -8.58 -4.96
N THR A 180 11.85 -7.44 -4.68
CA THR A 180 13.09 -6.99 -5.35
C THR A 180 14.29 -7.92 -5.17
N GLY A 181 14.30 -8.81 -4.16
CA GLY A 181 15.33 -9.82 -3.93
C GLY A 181 14.83 -11.26 -3.98
N THR A 182 14.21 -11.73 -2.88
CA THR A 182 13.90 -13.16 -2.67
C THR A 182 12.79 -13.71 -3.56
N LEU A 183 11.71 -12.96 -3.77
CA LEU A 183 10.49 -13.47 -4.43
C LEU A 183 10.50 -13.28 -5.97
N ASN A 184 11.28 -12.34 -6.51
CA ASN A 184 11.51 -12.17 -7.94
C ASN A 184 12.46 -13.26 -8.48
N THR A 185 11.89 -14.44 -8.70
CA THR A 185 12.52 -15.62 -9.26
C THR A 185 11.44 -16.55 -9.82
N THR A 186 11.82 -17.63 -10.49
CA THR A 186 10.84 -18.57 -11.07
C THR A 186 10.04 -19.29 -9.96
N PRO A 187 8.81 -19.77 -10.23
CA PRO A 187 7.99 -20.45 -9.22
C PRO A 187 8.68 -21.66 -8.57
N GLU A 188 9.51 -22.38 -9.31
CA GLU A 188 10.25 -23.56 -8.87
C GLU A 188 11.35 -23.16 -7.88
N LYS A 189 12.11 -22.10 -8.23
CA LYS A 189 13.17 -21.54 -7.37
C LYS A 189 12.59 -20.91 -6.11
N ARG A 190 11.44 -20.22 -6.20
CA ARG A 190 10.76 -19.62 -5.06
C ARG A 190 10.24 -20.68 -4.09
N ARG A 191 9.60 -21.75 -4.60
CA ARG A 191 9.21 -22.90 -3.77
C ARG A 191 10.41 -23.62 -3.16
N GLN A 192 11.56 -23.68 -3.84
CA GLN A 192 12.78 -24.22 -3.22
C GLN A 192 13.25 -23.36 -2.05
N ILE A 193 13.31 -22.03 -2.21
CA ILE A 193 13.63 -21.09 -1.12
C ILE A 193 12.65 -21.28 0.05
N PHE A 194 11.36 -21.48 -0.22
CA PHE A 194 10.37 -21.74 0.83
C PHE A 194 10.64 -23.07 1.55
N ARG A 195 10.96 -24.16 0.83
CA ARG A 195 11.39 -25.42 1.44
C ARG A 195 12.64 -25.24 2.30
N ASP A 196 13.64 -24.48 1.84
CA ASP A 196 14.86 -24.23 2.61
C ASP A 196 14.55 -23.49 3.93
N ILE A 197 13.66 -22.50 3.89
CA ILE A 197 13.15 -21.78 5.07
C ILE A 197 12.39 -22.72 6.02
N ILE A 198 11.49 -23.54 5.47
CA ILE A 198 10.66 -24.49 6.24
C ILE A 198 11.51 -25.61 6.84
N ASN A 199 12.60 -26.01 6.20
CA ASN A 199 13.53 -27.00 6.71
C ASN A 199 14.45 -26.44 7.80
N ASN A 200 14.84 -25.16 7.73
CA ASN A 200 15.77 -24.56 8.70
C ASN A 200 15.09 -24.28 10.06
N PRO A 201 15.45 -24.95 11.17
CA PRO A 201 14.76 -24.83 12.45
C PRO A 201 14.99 -23.51 13.20
N SER A 202 16.00 -22.70 12.85
CA SER A 202 16.18 -21.38 13.48
C SER A 202 15.11 -20.38 13.04
N ILE A 203 14.59 -20.53 11.81
CA ILE A 203 13.64 -19.58 11.23
C ILE A 203 12.24 -19.81 11.82
N LYS A 204 11.75 -18.83 12.57
CA LYS A 204 10.43 -18.85 13.22
C LYS A 204 9.42 -17.91 12.56
N LYS A 205 9.89 -16.96 11.74
CA LYS A 205 9.05 -15.86 11.23
C LYS A 205 9.51 -15.39 9.85
N VAL A 206 8.57 -15.02 9.00
CA VAL A 206 8.85 -14.41 7.69
C VAL A 206 7.92 -13.22 7.44
N TYR A 207 8.49 -12.17 6.83
CA TYR A 207 7.77 -10.97 6.39
C TYR A 207 7.76 -10.98 4.86
N MET A 208 6.63 -11.36 4.28
CA MET A 208 6.47 -11.54 2.83
C MET A 208 5.80 -10.32 2.23
N ASN A 209 6.37 -9.71 1.18
CA ASN A 209 5.67 -8.63 0.47
C ASN A 209 4.26 -9.11 0.08
N VAL A 210 3.24 -8.34 0.44
CA VAL A 210 1.86 -8.36 -0.07
C VAL A 210 1.72 -7.39 -1.23
N LEU A 211 2.27 -6.18 -1.01
CA LEU A 211 2.29 -5.06 -1.93
C LEU A 211 3.73 -4.54 -1.98
N SER A 212 4.41 -4.71 -3.11
CA SER A 212 5.68 -4.03 -3.40
C SER A 212 5.40 -2.74 -4.17
N THR A 213 6.42 -1.92 -4.38
CA THR A 213 6.32 -0.72 -5.23
C THR A 213 5.78 -1.05 -6.64
N GLN A 214 5.95 -2.27 -7.13
CA GLN A 214 5.55 -2.68 -8.49
C GLN A 214 4.12 -3.25 -8.59
N GLY A 215 3.50 -3.68 -7.50
CA GLY A 215 2.19 -4.34 -7.51
C GLY A 215 1.99 -5.35 -6.38
N THR A 216 0.92 -6.14 -6.45
CA THR A 216 0.65 -7.20 -5.46
C THR A 216 1.37 -8.51 -5.79
N THR A 217 1.75 -9.26 -4.75
CA THR A 217 2.32 -10.61 -4.88
C THR A 217 1.26 -11.72 -4.83
N PHE A 218 0.04 -11.34 -4.48
CA PHE A 218 -1.15 -12.19 -4.41
C PHE A 218 -2.20 -11.67 -5.43
N ARG A 219 -3.18 -12.52 -5.77
CA ARG A 219 -4.27 -12.15 -6.67
C ARG A 219 -5.22 -11.15 -6.02
N TYR A 220 -5.15 -9.88 -6.43
CA TYR A 220 -5.96 -8.78 -5.89
C TYR A 220 -7.01 -8.29 -6.90
N GLY A 221 -8.28 -8.31 -6.49
CA GLY A 221 -9.43 -8.00 -7.34
C GLY A 221 -9.63 -8.98 -8.50
N ASP A 222 -10.31 -8.52 -9.56
CA ASP A 222 -10.85 -9.38 -10.64
C ASP A 222 -9.81 -9.89 -11.66
N GLY A 223 -8.50 -9.80 -11.38
CA GLY A 223 -7.51 -10.46 -12.22
C GLY A 223 -6.05 -10.05 -12.06
N LEU A 224 -5.21 -10.64 -12.91
CA LEU A 224 -3.75 -10.53 -12.88
C LEU A 224 -3.20 -9.10 -13.10
N GLY A 225 -4.04 -8.15 -13.54
CA GLY A 225 -3.63 -6.80 -13.93
C GLY A 225 -3.08 -5.92 -12.79
N ASN A 226 -3.25 -6.33 -11.53
CA ASN A 226 -2.69 -5.67 -10.35
C ASN A 226 -1.51 -6.43 -9.72
N MET A 227 -1.29 -7.67 -10.12
CA MET A 227 -0.14 -8.46 -9.70
C MET A 227 1.13 -7.93 -10.38
N ILE A 228 2.27 -8.18 -9.74
CA ILE A 228 3.55 -7.87 -10.35
C ILE A 228 3.79 -8.79 -11.56
N PRO A 229 4.05 -8.27 -12.77
CA PRO A 229 4.13 -9.11 -13.98
C PRO A 229 5.18 -10.23 -13.91
N GLY A 230 6.31 -10.00 -13.23
CA GLY A 230 7.39 -10.99 -13.05
C GLY A 230 7.01 -12.24 -12.25
N LEU A 231 5.83 -12.26 -11.61
CA LEU A 231 5.31 -13.44 -10.92
C LEU A 231 4.51 -14.38 -11.85
N SER A 232 4.28 -14.01 -13.12
CA SER A 232 3.52 -14.82 -14.08
C SER A 232 2.13 -15.26 -13.57
N GLY A 233 1.49 -14.41 -12.76
CA GLY A 233 0.17 -14.67 -12.16
C GLY A 233 0.14 -15.74 -11.05
N GLN A 234 1.30 -16.16 -10.54
CA GLN A 234 1.42 -17.04 -9.38
C GLN A 234 1.23 -16.27 -8.08
N ASP A 235 0.44 -16.85 -7.18
CA ASP A 235 0.16 -16.26 -5.86
C ASP A 235 1.20 -16.73 -4.84
N VAL A 236 2.04 -15.80 -4.39
CA VAL A 236 3.21 -16.10 -3.56
C VAL A 236 2.81 -16.60 -2.15
N PHE A 237 1.66 -16.18 -1.63
CA PHE A 237 1.18 -16.64 -0.32
C PHE A 237 0.59 -18.05 -0.40
N ALA A 238 -0.13 -18.37 -1.47
CA ALA A 238 -0.57 -19.74 -1.73
C ALA A 238 0.64 -20.68 -1.87
N GLU A 239 1.67 -20.29 -2.63
CA GLU A 239 2.88 -21.10 -2.80
C GLU A 239 3.60 -21.42 -1.48
N PHE A 240 3.78 -20.43 -0.59
CA PHE A 240 4.42 -20.68 0.71
C PHE A 240 3.56 -21.60 1.59
N LYS A 241 2.25 -21.34 1.64
CA LYS A 241 1.30 -22.14 2.41
C LYS A 241 1.30 -23.61 1.95
N ASP A 242 1.27 -23.84 0.64
CA ASP A 242 1.30 -25.19 0.06
C ASP A 242 2.56 -25.96 0.45
N GLU A 243 3.74 -25.32 0.43
CA GLU A 243 4.99 -25.99 0.83
C GLU A 243 5.04 -26.25 2.35
N LEU A 244 4.49 -25.35 3.18
CA LEU A 244 4.40 -25.55 4.64
C LEU A 244 3.43 -26.69 5.00
N ASP A 245 2.26 -26.73 4.35
CA ASP A 245 1.26 -27.78 4.56
C ASP A 245 1.78 -29.15 4.12
N LYS A 246 2.51 -29.22 2.99
CA LYS A 246 3.22 -30.45 2.56
C LYS A 246 4.24 -30.90 3.60
N TYR A 247 5.07 -30.00 4.12
CA TYR A 247 6.03 -30.33 5.16
C TYR A 247 5.33 -30.87 6.41
N ASN A 248 4.30 -30.17 6.89
CA ASN A 248 3.58 -30.53 8.12
C ASN A 248 2.86 -31.88 7.98
N LYS A 249 2.28 -32.16 6.80
CA LYS A 249 1.69 -33.47 6.47
C LYS A 249 2.74 -34.59 6.45
N ALA A 250 3.94 -34.32 5.95
CA ALA A 250 5.04 -35.29 5.92
C ALA A 250 5.74 -35.47 7.29
N ASN A 251 5.60 -34.51 8.21
CA ASN A 251 6.26 -34.49 9.52
C ASN A 251 5.23 -34.32 10.67
N PRO A 252 4.22 -35.20 10.81
CA PRO A 252 3.10 -35.01 11.75
C PRO A 252 3.56 -34.93 13.22
N ASN A 253 4.66 -35.59 13.58
CA ASN A 253 5.23 -35.57 14.93
C ASN A 253 6.13 -34.35 15.21
N LYS A 254 6.42 -33.52 14.19
CA LYS A 254 7.27 -32.32 14.30
C LYS A 254 6.84 -31.24 13.30
N PRO A 255 5.59 -30.76 13.36
CA PRO A 255 5.10 -29.73 12.47
C PRO A 255 5.86 -28.41 12.69
N ARG A 256 6.00 -27.64 11.62
CA ARG A 256 6.52 -26.28 11.64
C ARG A 256 5.37 -25.30 11.81
N ASN A 257 5.45 -24.54 12.89
CA ASN A 257 4.78 -23.25 13.01
C ASN A 257 5.79 -22.16 12.61
N ILE A 258 5.49 -21.41 11.55
CA ILE A 258 6.24 -20.23 11.13
C ILE A 258 5.26 -19.07 11.08
N ASP A 259 5.56 -18.00 11.82
CA ASP A 259 4.73 -16.80 11.82
C ASP A 259 4.92 -16.05 10.49
N VAL A 260 3.88 -16.07 9.64
CA VAL A 260 3.85 -15.30 8.40
C VAL A 260 3.21 -13.94 8.64
N ILE A 261 3.90 -12.87 8.26
CA ILE A 261 3.42 -11.49 8.35
C ILE A 261 3.35 -10.90 6.93
N GLY A 262 2.23 -10.29 6.58
CA GLY A 262 2.06 -9.63 5.29
C GLY A 262 2.69 -8.23 5.27
N TRP A 263 3.67 -7.99 4.41
CA TRP A 263 4.42 -6.73 4.32
C TRP A 263 3.94 -5.81 3.19
N PHE A 264 3.56 -4.59 3.55
CA PHE A 264 3.13 -3.53 2.66
C PHE A 264 4.26 -2.50 2.50
N GLU A 265 5.03 -2.67 1.40
CA GLU A 265 6.15 -1.82 0.99
C GLU A 265 5.72 -0.74 0.00
N GLY A 266 4.91 -1.13 -0.99
CA GLY A 266 4.43 -0.24 -2.05
C GLY A 266 3.29 0.67 -1.61
N THR A 267 3.35 1.22 -0.40
CA THR A 267 2.32 2.07 0.20
C THR A 267 2.39 3.48 -0.37
N GLY A 268 3.33 4.30 0.10
CA GLY A 268 3.55 5.67 -0.36
C GLY A 268 4.38 5.78 -1.64
N LEU A 269 5.11 4.73 -2.04
CA LEU A 269 5.97 4.72 -3.23
C LEU A 269 5.52 3.65 -4.23
N ALA A 270 5.22 4.05 -5.48
CA ALA A 270 4.61 3.17 -6.47
C ALA A 270 5.13 3.36 -7.90
N ALA A 271 5.35 2.24 -8.59
CA ALA A 271 5.61 2.17 -10.02
C ALA A 271 4.31 2.25 -10.84
N PRO A 272 4.35 2.65 -12.12
CA PRO A 272 3.14 2.76 -12.97
C PRO A 272 2.26 1.50 -13.10
N SER A 273 2.82 0.32 -12.83
CA SER A 273 2.12 -0.96 -12.82
C SER A 273 1.29 -1.19 -11.54
N SER A 274 1.63 -0.55 -10.42
CA SER A 274 1.02 -0.80 -9.12
C SER A 274 -0.43 -0.29 -9.04
N PRO A 275 -1.35 -0.99 -8.33
CA PRO A 275 -2.69 -0.48 -8.05
C PRO A 275 -2.65 0.89 -7.36
N MET A 276 -1.70 1.13 -6.45
CA MET A 276 -1.56 2.42 -5.75
C MET A 276 -1.30 3.58 -6.73
N TYR A 277 -0.40 3.40 -7.70
CA TYR A 277 -0.15 4.41 -8.73
C TYR A 277 -1.38 4.62 -9.63
N LYS A 278 -2.07 3.54 -10.01
CA LYS A 278 -3.29 3.62 -10.85
C LYS A 278 -4.42 4.36 -10.13
N ALA A 279 -4.59 4.16 -8.83
CA ALA A 279 -5.53 4.91 -8.00
C ALA A 279 -5.11 6.39 -7.90
N ALA A 280 -3.84 6.64 -7.60
CA ALA A 280 -3.29 8.00 -7.50
C ALA A 280 -3.41 8.81 -8.80
N LYS A 281 -3.20 8.19 -9.97
CA LYS A 281 -3.37 8.85 -11.27
C LYS A 281 -4.83 9.20 -11.59
N LYS A 282 -5.79 8.47 -11.02
CA LYS A 282 -7.24 8.71 -11.16
C LYS A 282 -7.79 9.70 -10.12
N ALA A 283 -7.18 9.73 -8.93
CA ALA A 283 -7.51 10.64 -7.84
C ALA A 283 -7.29 12.10 -8.25
N ARG A 284 -8.36 12.91 -8.29
CA ARG A 284 -8.34 14.33 -8.69
C ARG A 284 -8.76 15.23 -7.52
N TYR A 285 -8.08 16.36 -7.36
CA TYR A 285 -8.40 17.36 -6.35
C TYR A 285 -9.45 18.33 -6.86
N SER A 286 -10.50 18.57 -6.07
CA SER A 286 -11.45 19.64 -6.34
C SER A 286 -10.77 21.00 -6.18
N GLY A 287 -10.94 21.89 -7.17
CA GLY A 287 -10.35 23.24 -7.15
C GLY A 287 -8.87 23.32 -7.54
N VAL A 288 -8.20 22.21 -7.90
CA VAL A 288 -6.83 22.22 -8.44
C VAL A 288 -6.81 21.52 -9.80
N PRO A 289 -7.03 22.24 -10.92
CA PRO A 289 -7.07 21.68 -12.26
C PRO A 289 -5.83 20.86 -12.61
N ASP A 290 -6.04 19.80 -13.40
CA ASP A 290 -5.03 18.89 -13.98
C ASP A 290 -4.10 18.13 -13.02
N LYS A 291 -4.08 18.47 -11.73
CA LYS A 291 -3.37 17.71 -10.69
C LYS A 291 -4.07 16.39 -10.36
N ASN A 292 -3.29 15.41 -9.93
CA ASN A 292 -3.75 14.14 -9.38
C ASN A 292 -2.86 13.74 -8.20
N ALA A 293 -3.18 12.65 -7.52
CA ALA A 293 -2.46 12.23 -6.30
C ALA A 293 -1.11 11.53 -6.57
N VAL A 294 -0.59 11.50 -7.81
CA VAL A 294 0.82 11.15 -8.08
C VAL A 294 1.67 12.41 -7.84
N LEU A 295 2.57 12.33 -6.89
CA LEU A 295 3.42 13.44 -6.49
C LEU A 295 4.57 13.65 -7.49
N SER A 296 5.03 14.90 -7.56
CA SER A 296 6.18 15.30 -8.37
C SER A 296 7.46 14.62 -7.86
N TYR A 297 7.63 14.55 -6.54
CA TYR A 297 8.72 13.87 -5.86
C TYR A 297 8.77 12.38 -6.22
N LYS A 298 9.97 11.90 -6.58
CA LYS A 298 10.24 10.50 -6.92
C LYS A 298 10.88 9.76 -5.75
N GLY A 299 10.84 8.44 -5.80
CA GLY A 299 11.64 7.54 -4.98
C GLY A 299 12.56 6.71 -5.84
N ASP A 300 13.27 5.78 -5.22
CA ASP A 300 14.30 4.97 -5.88
C ASP A 300 13.76 4.21 -7.09
N GLY A 301 14.62 3.97 -8.08
CA GLY A 301 14.23 3.33 -9.34
C GLY A 301 13.27 4.17 -10.20
N GLY A 302 13.11 5.46 -9.91
CA GLY A 302 12.20 6.35 -10.65
C GLY A 302 10.71 6.13 -10.33
N PHE A 303 10.41 5.39 -9.26
CA PHE A 303 9.03 5.23 -8.79
C PHE A 303 8.48 6.57 -8.29
N SER A 304 7.16 6.77 -8.34
CA SER A 304 6.54 8.02 -7.92
C SER A 304 5.95 7.87 -6.53
N TYR A 305 6.15 8.88 -5.68
CA TYR A 305 5.36 8.94 -4.45
C TYR A 305 3.89 9.22 -4.79
N VAL A 306 3.00 8.71 -3.95
CA VAL A 306 1.56 8.91 -4.03
C VAL A 306 1.06 9.60 -2.76
N ASP A 307 0.08 10.48 -2.89
CA ASP A 307 -0.50 11.13 -1.72
C ASP A 307 -1.43 10.17 -0.96
N LEU A 308 -0.90 9.60 0.13
CA LEU A 308 -1.63 8.75 1.08
C LEU A 308 -2.75 9.49 1.84
N LEU A 309 -2.85 10.81 1.73
CA LEU A 309 -3.95 11.59 2.32
C LEU A 309 -5.16 11.70 1.39
N HIS A 310 -4.99 11.50 0.08
CA HIS A 310 -6.12 11.53 -0.85
C HIS A 310 -7.05 10.32 -0.61
N PRO A 311 -8.37 10.51 -0.38
CA PRO A 311 -9.28 9.43 -0.01
C PRO A 311 -9.28 8.23 -0.95
N SER A 312 -9.22 8.45 -2.28
CA SER A 312 -9.15 7.36 -3.27
C SER A 312 -7.84 6.55 -3.23
N VAL A 313 -6.72 7.15 -2.82
CA VAL A 313 -5.43 6.44 -2.70
C VAL A 313 -5.42 5.62 -1.42
N TRP A 314 -5.87 6.19 -0.31
CA TRP A 314 -6.03 5.46 0.94
C TRP A 314 -7.07 4.33 0.83
N GLY A 315 -8.16 4.57 0.11
CA GLY A 315 -9.18 3.57 -0.19
C GLY A 315 -8.64 2.38 -0.97
N GLU A 316 -7.73 2.60 -1.93
CA GLU A 316 -7.05 1.51 -2.65
C GLU A 316 -6.18 0.67 -1.70
N LEU A 317 -5.38 1.31 -0.83
CA LEU A 317 -4.59 0.60 0.19
C LEU A 317 -5.49 -0.22 1.14
N GLN A 318 -6.61 0.36 1.57
CA GLN A 318 -7.61 -0.33 2.40
C GLN A 318 -8.23 -1.52 1.67
N ASN A 319 -8.54 -1.41 0.38
CA ASN A 319 -9.07 -2.51 -0.43
C ASN A 319 -8.06 -3.64 -0.57
N ILE A 320 -6.79 -3.34 -0.88
CA ILE A 320 -5.71 -4.34 -0.97
C ILE A 320 -5.53 -5.06 0.38
N ALA A 321 -5.49 -4.31 1.48
CA ALA A 321 -5.35 -4.88 2.82
C ALA A 321 -6.55 -5.76 3.22
N THR A 322 -7.77 -5.34 2.87
CA THR A 322 -9.00 -6.09 3.15
C THR A 322 -9.06 -7.39 2.35
N ASP A 323 -8.80 -7.34 1.04
CA ASP A 323 -8.80 -8.53 0.18
C ASP A 323 -7.69 -9.53 0.59
N PHE A 324 -6.50 -9.02 0.96
CA PHE A 324 -5.42 -9.85 1.50
C PHE A 324 -5.83 -10.57 2.79
N ILE A 325 -6.41 -9.85 3.75
CA ILE A 325 -6.85 -10.44 5.03
C ILE A 325 -8.04 -11.40 4.83
N ASN A 326 -8.96 -11.13 3.91
CA ASN A 326 -10.04 -12.04 3.59
C ASN A 326 -9.54 -13.38 3.00
N LYS A 327 -8.47 -13.35 2.19
CA LYS A 327 -7.87 -14.54 1.57
C LYS A 327 -6.90 -15.30 2.49
N TYR A 328 -6.10 -14.58 3.28
CA TYR A 328 -4.97 -15.16 4.02
C TYR A 328 -5.01 -14.95 5.54
N GLY A 329 -6.04 -14.30 6.10
CA GLY A 329 -6.13 -13.96 7.52
C GLY A 329 -6.18 -15.15 8.50
N SER A 330 -6.53 -16.35 8.04
CA SER A 330 -6.42 -17.60 8.81
C SER A 330 -4.99 -18.17 8.84
N PHE A 331 -4.14 -17.74 7.91
CA PHE A 331 -2.78 -18.21 7.72
C PHE A 331 -1.73 -17.22 8.28
N VAL A 332 -1.92 -15.92 8.06
CA VAL A 332 -1.00 -14.87 8.53
C VAL A 332 -1.33 -14.39 9.94
N LYS A 333 -0.31 -13.97 10.71
CA LYS A 333 -0.48 -13.48 12.09
C LYS A 333 -0.78 -11.98 12.18
N GLY A 334 -0.70 -11.25 11.06
CA GLY A 334 -0.91 -9.82 10.97
C GLY A 334 -0.25 -9.22 9.73
N ILE A 335 -0.19 -7.89 9.70
CA ILE A 335 0.49 -7.12 8.65
C ILE A 335 1.59 -6.23 9.24
N ILE A 336 2.55 -5.86 8.39
CA ILE A 336 3.54 -4.83 8.66
C ILE A 336 3.52 -3.81 7.51
N PHE A 337 3.43 -2.53 7.85
CA PHE A 337 3.77 -1.45 6.93
C PHE A 337 5.24 -1.10 7.12
N ASP A 338 5.93 -0.58 6.11
CA ASP A 338 7.31 -0.11 6.27
C ASP A 338 7.43 1.43 6.31
N ASP A 339 8.66 1.91 6.19
CA ASP A 339 9.06 3.32 6.26
C ASP A 339 8.52 4.16 5.09
N ARG A 340 7.89 3.52 4.10
CA ARG A 340 7.19 4.19 2.99
C ARG A 340 5.71 4.47 3.27
N LEU A 341 5.16 4.04 4.42
CA LEU A 341 3.82 4.46 4.88
C LEU A 341 3.88 5.89 5.45
N GLY A 342 4.17 6.87 4.60
CA GLY A 342 4.43 8.25 4.99
C GLY A 342 4.35 9.21 3.80
N ILE A 343 4.55 10.50 4.10
CA ILE A 343 4.72 11.56 3.10
C ILE A 343 6.12 12.16 3.31
N PRO A 344 7.05 12.00 2.34
CA PRO A 344 8.38 12.55 2.44
C PRO A 344 8.36 14.05 2.71
N LYS A 345 9.28 14.55 3.53
CA LYS A 345 9.37 15.98 3.88
C LYS A 345 9.51 16.88 2.65
N ALA A 346 10.25 16.41 1.64
CA ALA A 346 10.40 17.07 0.35
C ALA A 346 9.10 17.23 -0.45
N ALA A 347 8.08 16.39 -0.18
CA ALA A 347 6.77 16.45 -0.84
C ALA A 347 5.70 17.22 -0.04
N GLU A 348 5.99 17.61 1.20
CA GLU A 348 5.03 18.24 2.11
C GLU A 348 4.43 19.54 1.57
N ALA A 349 5.23 20.37 0.88
CA ALA A 349 4.74 21.62 0.27
C ALA A 349 3.77 21.38 -0.90
N GLU A 350 3.97 20.32 -1.69
CA GLU A 350 3.03 19.93 -2.74
C GLU A 350 1.74 19.39 -2.11
N VAL A 351 1.83 18.46 -1.16
CA VAL A 351 0.67 17.89 -0.45
C VAL A 351 -0.14 18.97 0.27
N ALA A 352 0.50 19.90 0.98
CA ALA A 352 -0.17 21.02 1.64
C ALA A 352 -0.84 21.99 0.65
N THR A 353 -0.30 22.14 -0.56
CA THR A 353 -0.95 22.93 -1.62
C THR A 353 -2.19 22.22 -2.16
N LEU A 354 -2.10 20.92 -2.41
CA LEU A 354 -3.21 20.08 -2.89
C LEU A 354 -4.36 19.98 -1.87
N HIS A 355 -4.03 20.04 -0.57
CA HIS A 355 -4.98 19.99 0.56
C HIS A 355 -5.28 21.34 1.21
N ARG A 356 -4.99 22.47 0.54
CA ARG A 356 -5.17 23.82 1.15
C ARG A 356 -6.57 24.04 1.72
N SER A 357 -7.62 23.54 1.06
CA SER A 357 -9.01 23.68 1.49
C SER A 357 -9.32 22.86 2.75
N THR A 358 -8.79 21.63 2.86
CA THR A 358 -8.99 20.75 4.02
C THR A 358 -8.13 21.18 5.22
N ILE A 359 -6.94 21.72 4.98
CA ILE A 359 -6.10 22.38 6.00
C ILE A 359 -6.78 23.62 6.55
N THR A 360 -7.30 24.52 5.69
CA THR A 360 -7.96 25.76 6.13
C THR A 360 -9.26 25.49 6.93
N ALA A 361 -9.92 24.35 6.67
CA ALA A 361 -11.09 23.93 7.43
C ALA A 361 -10.73 23.24 8.77
N ASP A 362 -9.50 22.77 8.94
CA ASP A 362 -9.05 22.15 10.19
C ASP A 362 -8.64 23.24 11.20
N LYS A 363 -9.38 23.31 12.32
CA LYS A 363 -9.18 24.31 13.38
C LYS A 363 -8.31 23.80 14.53
N ASP A 364 -7.70 22.63 14.39
CA ASP A 364 -6.95 21.95 15.46
C ASP A 364 -5.60 22.64 15.74
N SER A 365 -5.45 23.14 16.97
CA SER A 365 -4.36 24.00 17.44
C SER A 365 -3.16 23.26 18.05
N ASN A 366 -3.07 21.94 17.86
CA ASN A 366 -1.99 21.11 18.42
C ASN A 366 -0.71 21.16 17.55
N ASP A 367 0.46 21.17 18.20
CA ASP A 367 1.85 21.27 17.67
C ASP A 367 2.28 20.26 16.57
N LYS A 368 1.39 19.37 16.11
CA LYS A 368 1.69 18.40 15.05
C LYS A 368 1.39 18.95 13.67
N SER A 369 2.15 18.53 12.66
CA SER A 369 1.81 18.86 11.28
C SER A 369 0.45 18.26 10.91
N TRP A 370 -0.35 18.98 10.10
CA TRP A 370 -1.65 18.49 9.63
C TRP A 370 -1.54 17.14 8.92
N ILE A 371 -0.43 16.92 8.17
CA ILE A 371 -0.12 15.66 7.49
C ILE A 371 -0.01 14.50 8.50
N GLN A 372 0.71 14.68 9.60
CA GLN A 372 0.85 13.66 10.65
C GLN A 372 -0.51 13.31 11.27
N ARG A 373 -1.37 14.30 11.53
CA ARG A 373 -2.74 14.07 12.04
C ARG A 373 -3.59 13.30 11.02
N ALA A 374 -3.53 13.68 9.75
CA ALA A 374 -4.28 13.04 8.68
C ALA A 374 -3.83 11.58 8.42
N LEU A 375 -2.52 11.30 8.37
CA LEU A 375 -1.97 9.94 8.31
C LEU A 375 -2.42 9.10 9.52
N THR A 376 -2.34 9.66 10.73
CA THR A 376 -2.76 8.98 11.96
C THR A 376 -4.25 8.62 11.93
N LYS A 377 -5.11 9.54 11.47
CA LYS A 377 -6.55 9.31 11.30
C LYS A 377 -6.84 8.22 10.26
N ASN A 378 -6.16 8.25 9.13
CA ASN A 378 -6.25 7.25 8.07
C ASN A 378 -5.86 5.86 8.59
N LEU A 379 -4.72 5.72 9.27
CA LEU A 379 -4.27 4.46 9.86
C LEU A 379 -5.21 3.97 10.98
N THR A 380 -5.75 4.87 11.80
CA THR A 380 -6.77 4.55 12.82
C THR A 380 -8.04 3.97 12.18
N ASN A 381 -8.50 4.54 11.08
CA ASN A 381 -9.68 4.06 10.35
C ASN A 381 -9.43 2.67 9.74
N LEU A 382 -8.24 2.46 9.16
CA LEU A 382 -7.85 1.14 8.64
C LEU A 382 -7.76 0.09 9.75
N LYS A 383 -7.23 0.45 10.94
CA LYS A 383 -7.18 -0.43 12.11
C LYS A 383 -8.57 -0.81 12.64
N LYS A 384 -9.55 0.10 12.54
CA LYS A 384 -10.97 -0.17 12.87
C LYS A 384 -11.63 -1.09 11.85
N ALA A 385 -11.39 -0.87 10.55
CA ALA A 385 -11.90 -1.73 9.48
C ALA A 385 -11.33 -3.16 9.58
N LEU A 386 -10.06 -3.31 9.94
CA LEU A 386 -9.37 -4.58 10.14
C LEU A 386 -9.12 -4.84 11.63
N SER A 387 -10.20 -4.85 12.42
CA SER A 387 -10.17 -4.88 13.89
C SER A 387 -9.42 -6.09 14.47
N SER A 388 -9.63 -7.28 13.90
CA SER A 388 -8.98 -8.55 14.28
C SER A 388 -7.51 -8.66 13.84
N THR A 389 -7.06 -7.85 12.87
CA THR A 389 -5.69 -7.89 12.34
C THR A 389 -4.72 -7.13 13.25
N LYS A 390 -3.58 -7.75 13.57
CA LYS A 390 -2.44 -7.08 14.23
C LYS A 390 -1.70 -6.18 13.23
N PHE A 391 -1.52 -4.92 13.59
CA PHE A 391 -0.84 -3.91 12.77
C PHE A 391 0.57 -3.69 13.32
N SER A 392 1.57 -3.94 12.48
CA SER A 392 2.99 -3.74 12.79
C SER A 392 3.54 -2.59 11.93
N ILE A 393 4.63 -1.96 12.37
CA ILE A 393 5.36 -0.95 11.58
C ILE A 393 6.85 -1.31 11.57
N SER A 394 7.47 -1.25 10.40
CA SER A 394 8.92 -1.22 10.22
C SER A 394 9.29 0.22 9.90
N ALA A 395 10.16 0.83 10.70
CA ALA A 395 10.53 2.22 10.48
C ALA A 395 12.03 2.44 10.72
N ASN A 396 12.52 3.54 10.18
CA ASN A 396 13.79 4.14 10.58
C ASN A 396 13.74 4.62 12.05
N LEU A 397 14.83 5.23 12.52
CA LEU A 397 14.87 5.89 13.84
C LEU A 397 13.70 6.89 13.99
N LEU A 398 13.11 6.98 15.19
CA LEU A 398 11.88 7.78 15.45
C LEU A 398 11.97 9.22 14.91
N ARG A 399 13.12 9.88 15.11
CA ARG A 399 13.36 11.24 14.59
C ARG A 399 13.30 11.31 13.06
N TYR A 400 13.90 10.36 12.35
CA TYR A 400 13.87 10.31 10.90
C TYR A 400 12.46 9.97 10.39
N ALA A 401 11.81 8.97 10.99
CA ALA A 401 10.44 8.61 10.67
C ALA A 401 9.50 9.83 10.78
N LEU A 402 9.61 10.60 11.86
CA LEU A 402 8.81 11.80 12.11
C LEU A 402 9.16 12.97 11.16
N ASN A 403 10.45 13.29 11.04
CA ASN A 403 10.92 14.53 10.38
C ASN A 403 11.02 14.38 8.86
N ASP A 404 11.42 13.21 8.36
CA ASP A 404 11.71 12.96 6.95
C ASP A 404 10.55 12.25 6.22
N GLN A 405 9.70 11.49 6.94
CA GLN A 405 8.59 10.71 6.35
C GLN A 405 7.20 11.06 6.92
N ASN A 406 7.09 12.05 7.83
CA ASN A 406 5.85 12.40 8.53
C ASN A 406 5.17 11.23 9.28
N GLN A 407 5.93 10.19 9.64
CA GLN A 407 5.44 9.03 10.39
C GLN A 407 5.52 9.26 11.90
N ASP A 408 4.37 9.44 12.55
CA ASP A 408 4.29 9.66 14.00
C ASP A 408 4.33 8.33 14.80
N VAL A 409 5.36 7.53 14.52
CA VAL A 409 5.52 6.13 14.97
C VAL A 409 5.38 5.99 16.49
N LEU A 410 6.03 6.89 17.25
CA LEU A 410 5.98 6.84 18.71
C LEU A 410 4.55 6.98 19.25
N ASN A 411 3.75 7.88 18.67
CA ASN A 411 2.37 8.04 19.10
C ASN A 411 1.47 6.92 18.57
N TRP A 412 1.71 6.38 17.37
CA TRP A 412 0.98 5.19 16.88
C TRP A 412 1.20 3.95 17.75
N LEU A 413 2.40 3.80 18.34
CA LEU A 413 2.70 2.76 19.33
C LEU A 413 1.98 3.03 20.66
N LYS A 414 2.13 4.24 21.22
CA LYS A 414 1.47 4.65 22.48
C LYS A 414 -0.05 4.53 22.44
N SER A 415 -0.68 4.88 21.33
CA SER A 415 -2.14 4.82 21.16
C SER A 415 -2.66 3.44 20.76
N GLY A 416 -1.79 2.43 20.64
CA GLY A 416 -2.18 1.07 20.24
C GLY A 416 -2.70 0.93 18.81
N ILE A 417 -2.46 1.93 17.94
CA ILE A 417 -2.74 1.81 16.49
C ILE A 417 -1.82 0.73 15.90
N ILE A 418 -0.54 0.76 16.28
CA ILE A 418 0.41 -0.34 16.07
C ILE A 418 0.35 -1.26 17.29
N ASN A 419 -0.38 -2.36 17.16
CA ASN A 419 -0.58 -3.37 18.21
C ASN A 419 0.08 -4.73 17.92
N GLY A 420 0.75 -4.85 16.77
CA GLY A 420 1.62 -5.95 16.39
C GLY A 420 3.06 -5.68 16.83
N GLN A 421 4.01 -5.85 15.92
CA GLN A 421 5.43 -5.61 16.18
C GLN A 421 5.86 -4.18 15.82
N TYR A 422 6.87 -3.68 16.53
CA TYR A 422 7.66 -2.53 16.09
C TYR A 422 9.01 -3.02 15.60
N ASN A 423 9.32 -2.81 14.33
CA ASN A 423 10.63 -3.13 13.78
C ASN A 423 11.44 -1.85 13.53
N LEU A 424 12.59 -1.72 14.19
CA LEU A 424 13.57 -0.70 13.85
C LEU A 424 14.49 -1.21 12.74
N GLN A 425 14.59 -0.44 11.65
CA GLN A 425 15.59 -0.64 10.61
C GLN A 425 16.93 -0.06 11.07
N LEU A 426 17.95 -0.91 11.20
CA LEU A 426 19.27 -0.52 11.68
C LEU A 426 20.36 -1.01 10.73
N TYR A 427 20.28 -0.53 9.49
CA TYR A 427 21.18 -0.91 8.40
C TYR A 427 22.50 -0.13 8.49
N LYS A 428 23.55 -0.80 8.94
CA LYS A 428 24.91 -0.24 9.15
C LYS A 428 25.95 -1.25 8.69
N ASN A 429 27.03 -0.79 8.04
CA ASN A 429 28.15 -1.65 7.67
C ASN A 429 29.11 -1.87 8.88
N GLY A 430 30.22 -2.59 8.68
CA GLY A 430 31.22 -2.82 9.73
C GLY A 430 31.90 -1.55 10.24
N ASP A 431 32.25 -0.64 9.34
CA ASP A 431 32.90 0.64 9.69
C ASP A 431 31.98 1.53 10.55
N GLN A 432 30.67 1.36 10.38
CA GLN A 432 29.62 2.01 11.15
C GLN A 432 29.15 1.21 12.38
N TYR A 433 29.91 0.21 12.86
CA TYR A 433 29.50 -0.57 14.05
C TYR A 433 29.30 0.30 15.30
N ASN A 434 30.10 1.36 15.49
CA ASN A 434 29.92 2.29 16.60
C ASN A 434 28.61 3.10 16.46
N ASP A 435 28.21 3.50 15.25
CA ASP A 435 26.90 4.11 14.99
C ASP A 435 25.76 3.12 15.27
N PHE A 436 25.92 1.84 14.89
CA PHE A 436 24.94 0.80 15.16
C PHE A 436 24.67 0.68 16.67
N VAL A 437 25.74 0.60 17.46
CA VAL A 437 25.67 0.55 18.93
C VAL A 437 25.01 1.80 19.50
N LYS A 438 25.50 2.99 19.12
CA LYS A 438 24.98 4.28 19.59
C LYS A 438 23.50 4.45 19.26
N ASN A 439 23.13 4.27 17.99
CA ASN A 439 21.75 4.44 17.53
C ASN A 439 20.81 3.46 18.21
N TYR A 440 21.23 2.21 18.46
CA TYR A 440 20.44 1.26 19.24
C TYR A 440 20.24 1.76 20.67
N GLN A 441 21.32 2.14 21.37
CA GLN A 441 21.25 2.60 22.76
C GLN A 441 20.36 3.85 22.93
N GLU A 442 20.57 4.88 22.10
CA GLU A 442 19.78 6.12 22.12
C GLU A 442 18.30 5.84 21.84
N HIS A 443 18.01 4.98 20.87
CA HIS A 443 16.65 4.61 20.50
C HIS A 443 15.94 3.79 21.59
N MET A 444 16.65 2.85 22.23
CA MET A 444 16.11 2.09 23.36
C MET A 444 15.82 2.99 24.56
N ALA A 445 16.70 3.94 24.88
CA ALA A 445 16.46 4.94 25.92
C ALA A 445 15.24 5.83 25.58
N GLU A 446 14.99 6.11 24.30
CA GLU A 446 13.77 6.81 23.89
C GLU A 446 12.49 5.99 24.09
N LEU A 447 12.55 4.65 24.03
CA LEU A 447 11.38 3.76 24.07
C LEU A 447 11.04 3.17 25.44
N VAL A 448 12.02 2.95 26.32
CA VAL A 448 11.91 2.02 27.45
C VAL A 448 10.74 2.29 28.42
N ASP A 449 10.40 3.55 28.64
CA ASP A 449 9.27 3.97 29.50
C ASP A 449 8.02 4.39 28.69
N LYS A 450 8.04 4.24 27.36
CA LYS A 450 7.01 4.78 26.45
C LYS A 450 6.19 3.71 25.73
N VAL A 451 6.75 2.51 25.51
CA VAL A 451 6.09 1.40 24.78
C VAL A 451 6.52 0.04 25.34
N THR A 452 5.69 -0.99 25.17
CA THR A 452 6.08 -2.36 25.57
C THR A 452 7.14 -2.92 24.61
N LEU A 453 8.33 -3.20 25.14
CA LEU A 453 9.49 -3.65 24.36
C LEU A 453 9.44 -5.13 23.93
N ASP A 454 8.47 -5.91 24.40
CA ASP A 454 8.23 -7.31 24.00
C ASP A 454 7.96 -7.46 22.49
N ARG A 455 7.43 -6.39 21.88
CA ARG A 455 7.07 -6.29 20.47
C ARG A 455 8.18 -5.74 19.57
N LEU A 456 9.29 -5.29 20.16
CA LEU A 456 10.43 -4.77 19.41
C LEU A 456 11.10 -5.88 18.61
N SER A 457 11.46 -5.57 17.37
CA SER A 457 12.43 -6.30 16.57
C SER A 457 13.39 -5.35 15.88
N ILE A 458 14.57 -5.84 15.50
CA ILE A 458 15.59 -5.07 14.80
C ILE A 458 15.88 -5.74 13.47
N SER A 459 15.85 -4.96 12.38
CA SER A 459 16.30 -5.41 11.07
C SER A 459 17.73 -5.00 10.81
N ILE A 460 18.55 -5.99 10.46
CA ILE A 460 19.92 -5.80 9.98
C ILE A 460 19.97 -6.08 8.47
N GLY A 461 20.67 -5.20 7.76
CA GLY A 461 20.84 -5.29 6.31
C GLY A 461 22.15 -5.99 6.01
N TYR A 462 22.15 -6.94 5.07
CA TYR A 462 23.38 -7.57 4.61
C TYR A 462 24.16 -6.71 3.60
N ILE A 463 23.57 -5.59 3.18
CA ILE A 463 24.17 -4.54 2.36
C ILE A 463 23.88 -3.20 3.03
N ALA A 464 24.90 -2.34 3.18
CA ALA A 464 24.74 -0.96 3.65
C ALA A 464 25.71 -0.06 2.87
N ASN A 465 25.23 1.10 2.41
CA ASN A 465 25.98 2.03 1.54
C ASN A 465 26.60 1.36 0.29
N GLY A 466 25.92 0.37 -0.29
CA GLY A 466 26.41 -0.39 -1.44
C GLY A 466 27.49 -1.44 -1.12
N VAL A 467 27.89 -1.59 0.14
CA VAL A 467 28.91 -2.56 0.60
C VAL A 467 28.21 -3.76 1.25
N ASN A 468 28.58 -4.97 0.83
CA ASN A 468 28.15 -6.21 1.49
C ASN A 468 28.86 -6.34 2.85
N LEU A 469 28.10 -6.61 3.91
CA LEU A 469 28.70 -6.96 5.20
C LEU A 469 29.36 -8.34 5.14
N SER A 470 30.47 -8.54 5.86
CA SER A 470 31.04 -9.87 6.07
C SER A 470 30.23 -10.69 7.09
N ARG A 471 30.42 -12.01 7.09
CA ARG A 471 29.83 -12.90 8.10
C ARG A 471 30.15 -12.48 9.53
N ASP A 472 31.33 -11.94 9.78
CA ASP A 472 31.77 -11.54 11.12
C ASP A 472 31.22 -10.18 11.55
N GLN A 473 31.08 -9.22 10.63
CA GLN A 473 30.37 -7.96 10.90
C GLN A 473 28.90 -8.22 11.29
N ILE A 474 28.23 -9.16 10.59
CA ILE A 474 26.87 -9.59 10.93
C ILE A 474 26.84 -10.28 12.30
N ARG A 475 27.77 -11.20 12.58
CA ARG A 475 27.89 -11.84 13.92
C ARG A 475 28.14 -10.82 15.02
N GLN A 476 28.92 -9.77 14.77
CA GLN A 476 29.23 -8.70 15.72
C GLN A 476 27.97 -7.91 16.07
N GLN A 477 27.16 -7.52 15.07
CA GLN A 477 25.88 -6.83 15.28
C GLN A 477 24.85 -7.73 15.98
N VAL A 478 24.68 -8.97 15.54
CA VAL A 478 23.76 -9.94 16.18
C VAL A 478 24.19 -10.23 17.62
N GLY A 479 25.48 -10.47 17.85
CA GLY A 479 26.07 -10.71 19.18
C GLY A 479 26.06 -9.49 20.11
N TYR A 480 25.85 -8.28 19.58
CA TYR A 480 25.52 -7.11 20.39
C TYR A 480 24.06 -7.17 20.86
N LEU A 481 23.12 -7.43 19.94
CA LEU A 481 21.68 -7.48 20.21
C LEU A 481 21.24 -8.63 21.15
N THR A 482 21.99 -9.74 21.17
CA THR A 482 21.68 -10.91 22.01
C THR A 482 22.44 -10.97 23.34
N ASN A 483 23.36 -10.04 23.61
CA ASN A 483 24.19 -10.07 24.82
C ASN A 483 23.60 -9.20 25.95
N THR A 484 23.35 -9.83 27.11
CA THR A 484 22.84 -9.20 28.34
C THR A 484 23.71 -8.06 28.86
N SER A 485 25.04 -8.17 28.83
CA SER A 485 25.94 -7.15 29.39
C SER A 485 26.11 -5.91 28.51
N LYS A 486 25.49 -5.90 27.33
CA LYS A 486 25.52 -4.78 26.37
C LYS A 486 24.16 -4.10 26.18
N GLN A 487 23.14 -4.54 26.92
CA GLN A 487 21.81 -3.96 26.86
C GLN A 487 21.73 -2.66 27.66
N PRO A 488 20.99 -1.64 27.17
CA PRO A 488 20.59 -0.50 27.99
C PRO A 488 19.83 -0.94 29.26
N PRO A 489 19.85 -0.14 30.34
CA PRO A 489 19.06 -0.43 31.54
C PRO A 489 17.58 -0.67 31.21
N ASN A 490 16.97 -1.61 31.92
CA ASN A 490 15.56 -2.03 31.78
C ASN A 490 15.17 -2.66 30.42
N THR A 491 16.11 -2.91 29.49
CA THR A 491 15.84 -3.69 28.28
C THR A 491 16.25 -5.16 28.46
N LYS A 492 15.75 -6.03 27.58
CA LYS A 492 16.12 -7.45 27.53
C LYS A 492 16.83 -7.75 26.21
N PRO A 493 17.77 -8.71 26.18
CA PRO A 493 18.35 -9.18 24.92
C PRO A 493 17.27 -9.65 23.97
N LEU A 494 17.50 -9.47 22.68
CA LEU A 494 16.54 -9.87 21.65
C LEU A 494 16.59 -11.39 21.46
N SER A 495 15.42 -12.01 21.37
CA SER A 495 15.33 -13.39 20.90
C SER A 495 15.62 -13.47 19.40
N PRO A 496 15.98 -14.64 18.84
CA PRO A 496 16.17 -14.79 17.40
C PRO A 496 14.95 -14.36 16.58
N SER A 497 13.73 -14.51 17.12
CA SER A 497 12.47 -14.10 16.49
C SER A 497 12.22 -12.58 16.45
N GLN A 498 13.14 -11.81 17.04
CA GLN A 498 13.18 -10.35 17.08
C GLN A 498 14.39 -9.78 16.30
N ILE A 499 15.22 -10.62 15.70
CA ILE A 499 16.30 -10.19 14.80
C ILE A 499 15.93 -10.61 13.38
N LEU A 500 15.84 -9.62 12.48
CA LEU A 500 15.39 -9.78 11.10
C LEU A 500 16.56 -9.58 10.13
N GLY A 501 16.79 -10.55 9.24
CA GLY A 501 17.68 -10.39 8.09
C GLY A 501 16.98 -9.74 6.90
N PHE A 502 17.54 -8.65 6.37
CA PHE A 502 17.16 -8.07 5.08
C PHE A 502 18.27 -8.32 4.04
N ASP A 503 18.08 -9.13 3.00
CA ASP A 503 16.95 -10.03 2.66
C ASP A 503 17.41 -11.51 2.65
N TYR A 504 16.48 -12.48 2.72
CA TYR A 504 16.87 -13.89 2.82
C TYR A 504 17.79 -14.39 1.68
N ARG A 505 17.52 -14.02 0.44
CA ARG A 505 18.35 -14.45 -0.71
C ARG A 505 19.71 -13.79 -0.70
N THR A 506 19.84 -12.55 -0.21
CA THR A 506 21.15 -11.88 -0.13
C THR A 506 22.14 -12.56 0.84
N ILE A 507 21.69 -13.49 1.70
CA ILE A 507 22.56 -14.35 2.52
C ILE A 507 23.60 -15.09 1.68
N ALA A 508 23.23 -15.53 0.46
CA ALA A 508 24.13 -16.25 -0.44
C ALA A 508 25.32 -15.40 -0.93
N ASN A 509 25.18 -14.07 -0.91
CA ASN A 509 26.17 -13.11 -1.40
C ASN A 509 27.11 -12.58 -0.30
N ILE A 510 26.89 -12.95 0.97
CA ILE A 510 27.70 -12.51 2.11
C ILE A 510 29.12 -13.09 1.97
N PRO A 511 30.17 -12.25 1.86
CA PRO A 511 31.54 -12.73 1.79
C PRO A 511 31.88 -13.66 2.95
N LYS A 512 32.59 -14.75 2.63
CA LYS A 512 33.36 -15.47 3.63
C LYS A 512 34.47 -14.52 4.12
N SER A 513 34.68 -14.52 5.43
CA SER A 513 35.77 -13.82 6.14
C SER A 513 37.12 -14.13 5.50
#